data_AF-A0A9Q2NRL2-F1
#
_entry.id   AF-A0A9Q2NRL2-F1
#
_cell.length_a   1.000
_cell.length_b   1.000
_cell.length_c   1.000
_cell.angle_alpha   90.00
_cell.angle_beta   90.00
_cell.angle_gamma   90.00
#
_symmetry.space_group_name_H-M   'P 1'
#
loop_
_entity.id
_entity.type
_entity.pdbx_description
1 polymer ?
#
loop_
_entity_poly.entity_id
_entity_poly.type
_entity_poly.pdbx_seq_one_letter_code
_entity_poly.pdbx_strand_id
1 'polypeptide(L)'
;MPVTQIKMTPAEFRRARLELGLTKKELSRELNVSFDAVKKWEDDNGYGPHPTAVIAMIWFQEGFRPKGTMLPEVDGANVEQ
;
A
#
# COMPACT_ATOMS: atom_id res chain seq x y z
N MET A 1 -20.18 1.12 19.64
CA MET A 1 -19.05 1.96 19.22
C MET A 1 -19.12 2.09 17.71
N PRO A 2 -19.41 3.26 17.12
CA PRO A 2 -19.28 3.42 15.69
C PRO A 2 -17.80 3.27 15.32
N VAL A 3 -17.51 2.33 14.42
CA VAL A 3 -16.17 2.24 13.82
C VAL A 3 -16.04 3.48 12.94
N THR A 4 -15.17 4.41 13.32
CA THR A 4 -14.96 5.63 12.53
C THR A 4 -14.40 5.18 11.18
N GLN A 5 -15.15 5.36 10.09
CA GLN A 5 -14.66 5.07 8.75
C GLN A 5 -13.55 6.06 8.42
N ILE A 6 -12.30 5.63 8.56
CA ILE A 6 -11.17 6.40 8.04
C ILE A 6 -11.21 6.27 6.51
N LYS A 7 -11.48 7.39 5.84
CA LYS A 7 -11.59 7.49 4.39
C LYS A 7 -10.52 8.42 3.86
N MET A 8 -9.86 7.99 2.78
CA MET A 8 -9.10 8.86 1.88
C MET A 8 -9.74 8.77 0.51
N THR A 9 -9.77 9.87 -0.21
CA THR A 9 -10.07 9.89 -1.64
C THR A 9 -8.92 9.23 -2.44
N PRO A 10 -9.17 8.76 -3.67
CA PRO A 10 -8.11 8.25 -4.54
C PRO A 10 -6.94 9.23 -4.73
N ALA A 11 -7.26 10.53 -4.84
CA ALA A 11 -6.26 11.59 -4.98
C ALA A 11 -5.41 11.75 -3.72
N GLU A 12 -6.01 11.72 -2.53
CA GLU A 12 -5.28 11.79 -1.26
C GLU A 12 -4.39 10.56 -1.05
N PHE A 13 -4.89 9.37 -1.39
CA PHE A 13 -4.12 8.14 -1.29
C PHE A 13 -2.90 8.16 -2.22
N ARG A 14 -3.09 8.63 -3.47
CA ARG A 14 -2.00 8.85 -4.42
C ARG A 14 -0.98 9.86 -3.89
N ARG A 15 -1.44 10.98 -3.32
CA ARG A 15 -0.56 12.01 -2.76
C ARG A 15 0.26 11.45 -1.61
N ALA A 16 -0.38 10.77 -0.66
CA ALA A 16 0.31 10.12 0.47
C ALA A 16 1.38 9.14 -0.02
N ARG A 17 1.10 8.33 -1.05
CA ARG A 17 2.11 7.44 -1.64
C ARG A 17 3.31 8.20 -2.21
N LEU A 18 3.07 9.30 -2.91
CA LEU A 18 4.12 10.12 -3.50
C LEU A 18 4.97 10.84 -2.44
N GLU A 19 4.35 11.33 -1.36
CA GLU A 19 5.05 11.93 -0.21
C GLU A 19 6.00 10.93 0.46
N LEU A 20 5.61 9.66 0.49
CA LEU A 20 6.44 8.56 0.99
C LEU A 20 7.54 8.11 0.02
N GLY A 21 7.60 8.68 -1.18
CA GLY A 21 8.57 8.30 -2.22
C GLY A 21 8.33 6.91 -2.81
N LEU A 22 7.15 6.31 -2.60
CA LEU A 22 6.86 4.94 -3.03
C LEU A 22 6.29 4.92 -4.45
N THR A 23 6.72 3.96 -5.26
CA THR A 23 6.03 3.57 -6.49
C THR A 23 4.79 2.73 -6.16
N LYS A 24 3.85 2.61 -7.11
CA LYS A 24 2.67 1.71 -6.96
C LYS A 24 3.08 0.26 -6.69
N LYS A 25 4.18 -0.20 -7.31
CA LYS A 25 4.71 -1.57 -7.16
C LYS A 25 5.32 -1.77 -5.77
N GLU A 26 6.08 -0.81 -5.27
CA GLU A 26 6.60 -0.86 -3.91
C GLU A 26 5.46 -0.83 -2.90
N LEU A 27 4.50 0.07 -3.04
CA LEU A 27 3.34 0.12 -2.15
C LEU A 27 2.55 -1.20 -2.15
N SER A 28 2.37 -1.83 -3.32
CA SER A 28 1.69 -3.13 -3.40
C SER A 28 2.44 -4.23 -2.64
N ARG A 29 3.78 -4.19 -2.63
CA ARG A 29 4.63 -5.12 -1.88
C ARG A 29 4.53 -4.85 -0.37
N GLU A 30 4.65 -3.59 0.02
CA GLU A 30 4.57 -3.14 1.42
C GLU A 30 3.22 -3.52 2.06
N LEU A 31 2.13 -3.33 1.33
CA LEU A 31 0.77 -3.65 1.78
C LEU A 31 0.35 -5.11 1.53
N ASN A 32 1.20 -5.91 0.87
CA ASN A 32 0.90 -7.28 0.44
C ASN A 32 -0.45 -7.39 -0.32
N VAL A 33 -0.63 -6.54 -1.33
CA VAL A 33 -1.82 -6.52 -2.20
C VAL A 33 -1.40 -6.58 -3.67
N SER A 34 -2.35 -6.85 -4.56
CA SER A 34 -2.06 -6.84 -6.00
C SER A 34 -1.80 -5.40 -6.49
N PHE A 35 -0.95 -5.29 -7.51
CA PHE A 35 -0.71 -4.01 -8.19
C PHE A 35 -2.01 -3.39 -8.72
N ASP A 36 -2.92 -4.22 -9.24
CA ASP A 36 -4.22 -3.78 -9.73
C ASP A 36 -5.11 -3.21 -8.61
N ALA A 37 -4.99 -3.70 -7.38
CA ALA A 37 -5.70 -3.12 -6.25
C ALA A 37 -5.23 -1.69 -5.99
N VAL A 38 -3.91 -1.47 -5.93
CA VAL A 38 -3.32 -0.12 -5.76
C VAL A 38 -3.71 0.80 -6.93
N LYS A 39 -3.68 0.29 -8.16
CA LYS A 39 -4.11 1.06 -9.33
C LYS A 39 -5.58 1.49 -9.19
N LYS A 40 -6.47 0.56 -8.87
CA LYS A 40 -7.90 0.84 -8.69
C LYS A 40 -8.18 1.85 -7.59
N TRP A 41 -7.43 1.80 -6.48
CA TRP A 41 -7.59 2.72 -5.36
C TRP A 41 -7.16 4.16 -5.65
N GLU A 42 -6.23 4.35 -6.59
CA GLU A 42 -5.76 5.67 -7.01
C GLU A 42 -6.51 6.23 -8.23
N ASP A 43 -7.31 5.40 -8.89
CA ASP A 43 -8.12 5.80 -10.04
C ASP A 43 -9.49 6.35 -9.56
N ASP A 44 -10.01 7.37 -10.24
CA ASP A 44 -11.31 7.98 -9.92
C ASP A 44 -12.47 7.20 -10.57
N ASN A 45 -12.56 5.91 -10.24
CA ASN A 45 -13.54 4.98 -10.82
C ASN A 45 -14.72 4.68 -9.87
N GLY A 46 -14.87 5.46 -8.79
CA GLY A 46 -15.87 5.26 -7.74
C GLY A 46 -15.47 4.25 -6.66
N TYR A 47 -14.32 3.57 -6.78
CA TYR A 47 -13.76 2.71 -5.75
C TYR A 47 -12.60 3.40 -5.02
N GLY A 48 -12.77 3.64 -3.72
CA GLY A 48 -11.70 4.19 -2.88
C GLY A 48 -10.77 3.11 -2.31
N PRO A 49 -9.64 3.52 -1.69
CA PRO A 49 -8.78 2.62 -0.94
C PRO A 49 -9.52 1.90 0.18
N HIS A 50 -9.17 0.63 0.40
CA HIS A 50 -9.69 -0.14 1.52
C HIS A 50 -9.30 0.54 2.86
N PRO A 51 -10.17 0.60 3.89
CA PRO A 51 -9.85 1.26 5.16
C PRO A 51 -8.54 0.80 5.82
N THR A 52 -8.20 -0.48 5.76
CA THR A 52 -6.92 -1.01 6.26
C THR A 52 -5.71 -0.43 5.51
N ALA A 53 -5.83 -0.23 4.19
CA ALA A 53 -4.78 0.41 3.41
C ALA A 53 -4.63 1.89 3.80
N VAL A 54 -5.74 2.58 4.07
CA VAL A 54 -5.72 3.96 4.57
C VAL A 54 -5.00 4.05 5.92
N ILE A 55 -5.30 3.16 6.86
CA ILE A 55 -4.61 3.09 8.17
C ILE A 55 -3.11 2.86 7.98
N ALA A 56 -2.73 1.92 7.11
CA ALA A 56 -1.33 1.66 6.82
C ALA A 56 -0.61 2.89 6.24
N MET A 57 -1.26 3.65 5.36
CA MET A 57 -0.70 4.91 4.82
C MET A 57 -0.48 5.96 5.91
N ILE A 58 -1.41 6.09 6.87
CA ILE A 58 -1.27 7.03 8.00
C ILE A 58 -0.06 6.64 8.85
N TRP A 59 0.03 5.37 9.24
CA TRP A 59 1.22 4.86 9.94
C TRP A 59 2.49 5.13 9.16
N PHE A 60 2.41 4.97 7.84
CA PHE A 60 3.56 5.17 7.00
C PHE A 60 4.03 6.64 7.02
N GLN A 61 3.11 7.59 6.99
CA GLN A 61 3.42 9.02 7.10
C GLN A 61 3.93 9.39 8.51
N GLU A 62 3.48 8.71 9.55
CA GLU A 62 3.96 8.86 10.93
C GLU A 62 5.32 8.20 11.19
N GLY A 63 5.92 7.56 10.17
CA GLY A 63 7.23 6.91 10.28
C GLY A 63 7.17 5.48 10.85
N PHE A 64 5.98 4.96 11.16
CA PHE A 64 5.80 3.56 11.52
C PHE A 64 5.76 2.69 10.26
N ARG A 65 6.62 1.66 10.21
CA ARG A 65 6.55 0.58 9.23
C ARG A 65 6.48 -0.73 10.02
N PRO A 66 5.35 -1.47 9.99
CA PRO A 66 5.27 -2.76 10.65
C PRO A 66 6.38 -3.66 10.11
N LYS A 67 7.39 -3.96 10.93
CA LYS A 67 8.46 -4.88 10.56
C LYS A 67 7.90 -6.30 10.66
N GLY A 68 7.42 -6.81 9.53
CA GLY A 68 6.76 -8.12 9.44
C GLY A 68 6.57 -8.62 8.01
N THR A 69 6.66 -7.76 6.99
CA THR A 69 6.67 -8.17 5.57
C THR A 69 8.09 -8.54 5.11
N MET A 70 8.80 -9.35 5.89
CA MET A 70 9.87 -10.19 5.35
C MET A 70 9.18 -11.41 4.72
N LEU A 71 8.80 -11.31 3.44
CA LEU A 71 8.92 -12.51 2.61
C LEU A 71 10.44 -12.74 2.49
N PRO A 72 10.93 -13.99 2.62
CA PRO A 72 12.35 -14.25 2.42
C PRO A 72 12.77 -13.61 1.11
N GLU A 73 13.89 -12.90 1.11
CA GLU A 73 14.52 -12.44 -0.12
C GLU A 73 14.52 -13.64 -1.07
N VAL A 74 13.83 -13.52 -2.20
CA VAL A 74 14.02 -14.44 -3.32
C VAL A 74 15.40 -14.12 -3.87
N ASP A 75 16.40 -14.57 -3.14
CA ASP A 75 17.79 -14.51 -3.53
C ASP A 75 17.90 -15.32 -4.83
N GLY A 76 18.64 -14.77 -5.77
CA GLY A 76 18.74 -15.30 -7.13
C GLY A 76 19.33 -16.69 -7.15
N ALA A 77 18.50 -17.72 -6.98
CA ALA A 77 18.88 -19.10 -7.24
C ALA A 77 18.57 -19.41 -8.71
N ASN A 78 19.56 -19.10 -9.55
CA ASN A 78 19.80 -19.76 -10.80
C ASN A 78 19.69 -21.29 -10.57
N VAL A 79 18.67 -21.93 -11.12
CA VAL A 79 18.59 -23.40 -11.17
C VAL A 79 19.07 -23.83 -12.54
N GLU A 80 20.38 -23.90 -12.69
CA GLU A 80 21.00 -24.82 -13.65
C GLU A 80 21.06 -26.20 -12.99
N GLN A 81 20.31 -27.16 -13.55
CA GLN A 81 20.76 -28.54 -13.76
C GLN A 81 20.12 -29.06 -15.05
#